data_AF-A0A7W9C963-F1
#
_entry.id   AF-A0A7W9C963-F1
#
_cell.length_a   1.000
_cell.length_b   1.000
_cell.length_c   1.000
_cell.angle_alpha   90.00
_cell.angle_beta   90.00
_cell.angle_gamma   90.00
#
_symmetry.space_group_name_H-M   'P 1'
#
loop_
_entity.id
_entity.type
_entity.pdbx_description
1 polymer ?
#
loop_
_entity_poly.entity_id
_entity_poly.type
_entity_poly.pdbx_seq_one_letter_code
_entity_poly.pdbx_strand_id
1 'polypeptide(L)'
;MQYEIDEQARILWMDLVSAGSADKVLTATLALIKARPELCSWDWIVECQPLPDDATVDHLSKLAQAWGAPPTVEALTVFVTQDRLLHLWARVMDFQFLRRKHLVERDVEAARRLIERRRAERPLR
;
A
#
# COMPACT_ATOMS: atom_id res chain seq x y z
N MET A 1 8.40 -11.22 -4.90
CA MET A 1 7.78 -10.28 -3.94
C MET A 1 8.36 -10.57 -2.59
N GLN A 2 9.17 -9.65 -2.09
CA GLN A 2 9.66 -9.66 -0.71
C GLN A 2 8.77 -8.75 0.13
N TYR A 3 8.66 -9.03 1.42
CA TYR A 3 7.95 -8.17 2.35
C TYR A 3 8.55 -8.30 3.74
N GLU A 4 8.33 -7.27 4.55
CA GLU A 4 8.72 -7.19 5.95
C GLU A 4 7.54 -6.65 6.76
N ILE A 5 7.28 -7.26 7.92
CA ILE A 5 6.21 -6.86 8.83
C ILE A 5 6.85 -6.29 10.09
N ASP A 6 6.72 -4.98 10.26
CA ASP A 6 7.10 -4.28 11.47
C ASP A 6 5.88 -4.23 12.40
N GLU A 7 5.78 -5.23 13.29
CA GLU A 7 4.66 -5.38 14.23
C GLU A 7 4.59 -4.20 15.22
N GLN A 8 5.75 -3.65 15.63
CA GLN A 8 5.82 -2.55 16.59
C GLN A 8 5.30 -1.25 15.97
N ALA A 9 5.75 -0.93 14.76
CA ALA A 9 5.27 0.25 14.04
C ALA A 9 3.91 0.01 13.38
N ARG A 10 3.44 -1.24 13.30
CA ARG A 10 2.28 -1.65 12.49
C ARG A 10 2.42 -1.18 11.04
N ILE A 11 3.56 -1.51 10.44
CA ILE A 11 3.89 -1.17 9.05
C ILE A 11 4.18 -2.46 8.28
N LEU A 12 3.56 -2.61 7.12
CA LEU A 12 3.91 -3.62 6.14
C LEU A 12 4.77 -2.95 5.05
N TRP A 13 6.02 -3.38 4.90
CA TRP A 13 6.84 -3.02 3.75
C TRP A 13 6.77 -4.13 2.69
N MET A 14 6.64 -3.76 1.42
CA MET A 14 6.60 -4.68 0.29
C MET A 14 7.47 -4.19 -0.86
N ASP A 15 8.23 -5.10 -1.43
CA ASP A 15 8.90 -4.91 -2.71
C ASP A 15 8.13 -5.65 -3.82
N LEU A 16 7.51 -4.86 -4.71
CA LEU A 16 6.78 -5.38 -5.87
C LEU A 16 7.72 -5.70 -7.04
N VAL A 17 8.93 -5.13 -7.07
CA VAL A 17 9.89 -5.27 -8.18
C VAL A 17 10.34 -6.72 -8.30
N SER A 18 10.64 -7.37 -7.16
CA SER A 18 11.02 -8.79 -7.15
C SER A 18 9.90 -9.75 -7.56
N ALA A 19 8.66 -9.29 -7.77
CA ALA A 19 7.58 -10.14 -8.25
C ALA A 19 7.59 -10.31 -9.78
N GLY A 20 8.03 -9.28 -10.52
CA GLY A 20 8.19 -9.29 -11.98
C GLY A 20 6.91 -9.22 -12.83
N SER A 21 5.71 -9.28 -12.24
CA SER A 21 4.43 -9.03 -12.95
C SER A 21 3.31 -8.63 -12.00
N ALA A 22 2.31 -7.89 -12.47
CA ALA A 22 1.16 -7.46 -11.68
C ALA A 22 0.33 -8.65 -11.15
N ASP A 23 0.16 -9.71 -11.94
CA ASP A 23 -0.55 -10.92 -11.51
C ASP A 23 0.13 -11.63 -10.33
N LYS A 24 1.48 -11.69 -10.35
CA LYS A 24 2.26 -12.29 -9.26
C LYS A 24 2.19 -11.43 -8.01
N VAL A 25 2.26 -10.11 -8.17
CA VAL A 25 2.05 -9.15 -7.06
C VAL A 25 0.67 -9.36 -6.45
N LEU A 26 -0.39 -9.38 -7.26
CA LEU A 26 -1.76 -9.54 -6.79
C LEU A 26 -1.92 -10.87 -6.06
N THR A 27 -1.48 -11.98 -6.66
CA THR A 27 -1.58 -13.31 -6.04
C THR A 27 -0.87 -13.36 -4.69
N ALA A 28 0.35 -12.82 -4.61
CA ALA A 28 1.12 -12.81 -3.37
C ALA A 28 0.49 -11.90 -2.30
N THR A 29 -0.01 -10.72 -2.70
CA THR A 29 -0.70 -9.79 -1.79
C THR A 29 -1.98 -10.40 -1.24
N LEU A 30 -2.78 -11.03 -2.10
CA LEU A 30 -4.02 -11.71 -1.70
C LEU A 30 -3.75 -12.85 -0.72
N ALA A 31 -2.71 -13.66 -0.97
CA ALA A 31 -2.30 -14.71 -0.05
C ALA A 31 -1.89 -14.15 1.32
N LEU A 32 -1.15 -13.03 1.33
CA LEU A 32 -0.69 -12.37 2.56
C LEU A 32 -1.86 -11.82 3.38
N ILE A 33 -2.76 -11.05 2.78
CA ILE A 33 -3.91 -10.48 3.51
C ILE A 33 -4.94 -11.54 3.92
N LYS A 34 -5.02 -12.67 3.19
CA LYS A 34 -5.83 -13.81 3.63
C LYS A 34 -5.24 -14.47 4.87
N ALA A 35 -3.92 -14.58 4.96
CA ALA A 35 -3.23 -15.16 6.10
C ALA A 35 -3.19 -14.22 7.32
N ARG A 36 -3.11 -12.91 7.08
CA ARG A 36 -3.03 -11.85 8.11
C ARG A 36 -3.99 -10.69 7.77
N PRO A 37 -5.31 -10.86 7.94
CA PRO A 37 -6.31 -9.85 7.54
C PRO A 37 -6.15 -8.49 8.22
N GLU A 38 -5.56 -8.45 9.42
CA GLU A 38 -5.29 -7.23 10.16
C GLU A 38 -4.32 -6.29 9.43
N LEU A 39 -3.48 -6.80 8.52
CA LEU A 39 -2.56 -5.98 7.71
C LEU A 39 -3.32 -4.97 6.83
N CYS A 40 -4.56 -5.26 6.42
CA CYS A 40 -5.40 -4.31 5.69
C CYS A 40 -5.68 -3.02 6.48
N SER A 41 -5.54 -3.07 7.81
CA SER A 41 -5.70 -1.92 8.71
C SER A 41 -4.39 -1.20 9.06
N TRP A 42 -3.25 -1.69 8.56
CA TRP A 42 -1.93 -1.15 8.86
C TRP A 42 -1.45 -0.20 7.78
N ASP A 43 -0.42 0.58 8.06
CA ASP A 43 0.20 1.41 7.04
C ASP A 43 1.14 0.57 6.17
N TRP A 44 1.15 0.84 4.86
CA TRP A 44 1.89 0.08 3.87
C TRP A 44 2.95 0.98 3.24
N ILE A 45 4.16 0.48 3.08
CA ILE A 45 5.21 1.07 2.24
C ILE A 45 5.45 0.12 1.09
N VAL A 46 5.33 0.60 -0.14
CA VAL A 46 5.31 -0.24 -1.33
C VAL A 46 6.35 0.27 -2.32
N GLU A 47 7.43 -0.47 -2.48
CA GLU A 47 8.45 -0.18 -3.49
C GLU A 47 7.99 -0.66 -4.86
N CYS A 48 7.95 0.27 -5.81
CA CYS A 48 7.30 0.11 -7.09
C CYS A 48 8.22 0.48 -8.26
N GLN A 49 9.55 0.37 -8.14
CA GLN A 49 10.46 0.84 -9.18
C GLN A 49 11.47 -0.21 -9.69
N PRO A 50 11.42 -0.59 -10.99
CA PRO A 50 10.42 -0.18 -11.98
C PRO A 50 9.01 -0.70 -11.65
N LEU A 51 7.99 0.09 -12.00
CA LEU A 51 6.60 -0.33 -11.85
C LEU A 51 6.31 -1.36 -12.95
N PRO A 52 5.65 -2.49 -12.64
CA PRO A 52 5.18 -3.39 -13.68
C PRO A 52 4.27 -2.64 -14.67
N ASP A 53 4.53 -2.78 -15.97
CA ASP A 53 3.78 -2.14 -17.05
C ASP A 53 2.46 -2.85 -17.39
N ASP A 54 2.24 -4.02 -16.79
CA ASP A 54 1.07 -4.89 -16.95
C ASP A 54 -0.01 -4.67 -15.88
N ALA A 55 0.18 -3.71 -14.96
CA ALA A 55 -0.81 -3.39 -13.93
C ALA A 55 -2.06 -2.72 -14.55
N THR A 56 -3.24 -3.27 -14.24
CA THR A 56 -4.54 -2.80 -14.76
C THR A 56 -5.52 -2.45 -13.65
N VAL A 57 -6.59 -1.74 -14.00
CA VAL A 57 -7.72 -1.43 -13.09
C VAL A 57 -8.39 -2.70 -12.56
N ASP A 58 -8.36 -3.80 -13.31
CA ASP A 58 -8.91 -5.08 -12.87
C ASP A 58 -8.10 -5.70 -11.72
N HIS A 59 -6.77 -5.53 -11.73
CA HIS A 59 -5.94 -5.97 -10.60
C HIS A 59 -6.30 -5.21 -9.32
N LEU A 60 -6.48 -3.88 -9.44
CA LEU A 60 -6.90 -3.04 -8.32
C LEU A 60 -8.30 -3.40 -7.84
N SER A 61 -9.23 -3.68 -8.77
CA SER A 61 -10.60 -4.09 -8.44
C SER A 61 -10.63 -5.43 -7.67
N LYS A 62 -9.85 -6.42 -8.11
CA LYS A 62 -9.71 -7.70 -7.40
C LYS A 62 -9.11 -7.52 -6.00
N LEU A 63 -8.10 -6.66 -5.87
CA LEU A 63 -7.51 -6.33 -4.57
C LEU A 63 -8.52 -5.64 -3.65
N ALA A 64 -9.27 -4.67 -4.17
CA ALA A 64 -10.30 -3.94 -3.43
C ALA A 64 -11.45 -4.85 -2.96
N GLN A 65 -11.85 -5.84 -3.76
CA GLN A 65 -12.88 -6.82 -3.38
C GLN A 65 -12.41 -7.76 -2.27
N ALA A 66 -11.13 -8.13 -2.27
CA ALA A 66 -10.52 -8.90 -1.19
C ALA A 66 -10.20 -8.06 0.04
N TRP A 67 -10.22 -6.74 -0.11
CA TRP A 67 -10.06 -5.81 0.99
C TRP A 67 -11.26 -5.95 1.92
N GLY A 68 -10.99 -6.34 3.16
CA GLY A 68 -12.02 -6.57 4.16
C GLY A 68 -12.74 -5.28 4.59
N ALA A 69 -13.34 -5.33 5.78
CA ALA A 69 -13.98 -4.15 6.35
C ALA A 69 -12.99 -2.96 6.42
N PRO A 70 -13.44 -1.72 6.11
CA PRO A 70 -12.60 -0.54 6.22
C PRO A 70 -12.02 -0.40 7.63
N PRO A 71 -10.77 0.08 7.77
CA PRO A 71 -10.16 0.23 9.07
C PRO A 71 -10.90 1.27 9.92
N THR A 72 -10.86 1.07 11.25
CA THR A 72 -11.51 2.00 12.20
C THR A 72 -10.85 3.37 12.19
N VAL A 73 -9.54 3.39 12.03
CA VAL A 73 -8.70 4.59 11.86
C VAL A 73 -8.18 4.62 10.42
N GLU A 74 -7.92 5.81 9.90
CA GLU A 74 -7.31 5.95 8.57
C GLU A 74 -5.99 5.17 8.49
N ALA A 75 -5.78 4.44 7.38
CA ALA A 75 -4.50 3.80 7.05
C ALA A 75 -3.87 4.45 5.81
N LEU A 76 -2.57 4.32 5.65
CA LEU A 76 -1.79 4.90 4.56
C LEU A 76 -1.17 3.80 3.71
N THR A 77 -1.12 4.01 2.41
CA THR A 77 -0.22 3.30 1.50
C THR A 77 0.71 4.33 0.89
N VAL A 78 2.01 4.20 1.12
CA VAL A 78 3.01 5.07 0.51
C VAL A 78 3.76 4.30 -0.56
N PHE A 79 3.60 4.72 -1.81
CA PHE A 79 4.35 4.17 -2.93
C PHE A 79 5.71 4.85 -3.02
N VAL A 80 6.78 4.06 -3.01
CA VAL A 80 8.15 4.52 -3.21
C VAL A 80 8.50 4.37 -4.68
N THR A 81 8.64 5.49 -5.38
CA THR A 81 8.92 5.54 -6.81
C THR A 81 9.52 6.88 -7.25
N GLN A 82 10.29 6.87 -8.33
CA GLN A 82 10.67 8.09 -9.05
C GLN A 82 9.62 8.52 -10.10
N ASP A 83 8.59 7.70 -10.37
CA ASP A 83 7.53 8.07 -11.31
C ASP A 83 6.64 9.17 -10.74
N ARG A 84 6.77 10.35 -11.35
CA ARG A 84 5.99 11.53 -10.97
C ARG A 84 4.52 11.41 -11.31
N LEU A 85 4.08 10.49 -12.16
CA LEU A 85 2.67 10.35 -12.54
C LEU A 85 1.89 9.39 -11.64
N LEU A 86 2.57 8.58 -10.82
CA LEU A 86 1.92 7.60 -9.95
C LEU A 86 0.97 8.25 -8.91
N HIS A 87 1.16 9.53 -8.59
CA HIS A 87 0.24 10.27 -7.72
C HIS A 87 -1.20 10.34 -8.28
N LEU A 88 -1.36 10.29 -9.61
CA LEU A 88 -2.68 10.26 -10.24
C LEU A 88 -3.38 8.93 -9.97
N TRP A 89 -2.64 7.82 -10.10
CA TRP A 89 -3.12 6.49 -9.75
C TRP A 89 -3.41 6.35 -8.26
N ALA A 90 -2.56 6.91 -7.39
CA ALA A 90 -2.80 6.96 -5.95
C ALA A 90 -4.15 7.64 -5.63
N ARG A 91 -4.46 8.76 -6.29
CA ARG A 91 -5.77 9.43 -6.15
C ARG A 91 -6.94 8.57 -6.64
N VAL A 92 -6.77 7.80 -7.71
CA VAL A 92 -7.81 6.86 -8.17
C VAL A 92 -8.06 5.77 -7.11
N MET A 93 -6.99 5.25 -6.51
CA MET A 93 -7.09 4.21 -5.47
C MET A 93 -7.77 4.72 -4.19
N ASP A 94 -7.65 6.00 -3.83
CA ASP A 94 -8.38 6.59 -2.69
C ASP A 94 -9.91 6.39 -2.78
N PHE A 95 -10.48 6.25 -3.98
CA PHE A 95 -11.90 5.98 -4.17
C PHE A 95 -12.27 4.50 -4.00
N GLN A 96 -11.30 3.59 -4.14
CA GLN A 96 -11.51 2.14 -4.06
C GLN A 96 -11.30 1.61 -2.63
N PHE A 97 -10.42 2.23 -1.85
CA PHE A 97 -10.11 1.79 -0.49
C PHE A 97 -10.60 2.81 0.55
N LEU A 98 -11.78 2.55 1.10
CA LEU A 98 -12.38 3.41 2.12
C LEU A 98 -11.45 3.54 3.35
N ARG A 99 -11.30 4.78 3.84
CA ARG A 99 -10.43 5.15 4.96
C ARG A 99 -8.95 4.74 4.76
N ARG A 100 -8.50 4.61 3.52
CA ARG A 100 -7.10 4.49 3.17
C ARG A 100 -6.68 5.63 2.26
N LYS A 101 -5.52 6.22 2.53
CA LYS A 101 -4.91 7.27 1.70
C LYS A 101 -3.65 6.75 1.01
N HIS A 102 -3.56 7.02 -0.28
CA HIS A 102 -2.42 6.63 -1.10
C HIS A 102 -1.55 7.84 -1.39
N LEU A 103 -0.28 7.74 -1.03
CA LEU A 103 0.71 8.80 -1.13
C LEU A 103 1.93 8.28 -1.90
N VAL A 104 2.80 9.18 -2.34
CA VAL A 104 4.01 8.84 -3.08
C VAL A 104 5.20 9.51 -2.42
N GLU A 105 6.29 8.78 -2.26
CA GLU A 105 7.58 9.27 -1.77
C GLU A 105 8.73 8.72 -2.63
N ARG A 106 9.94 9.26 -2.45
CA ARG A 106 11.11 8.90 -3.26
C ARG A 106 11.97 7.78 -2.68
N ASP A 107 11.87 7.55 -1.38
CA ASP A 107 12.61 6.52 -0.66
C ASP A 107 11.81 6.03 0.57
N VAL A 108 12.20 4.86 1.07
CA VAL A 108 11.53 4.18 2.19
C VAL A 108 11.58 4.99 3.48
N GLU A 109 12.70 5.67 3.74
CA GLU A 109 12.87 6.46 4.97
C GLU A 109 11.97 7.70 4.97
N ALA A 110 11.82 8.37 3.82
CA ALA A 110 10.86 9.44 3.63
C ALA A 110 9.42 8.95 3.81
N ALA A 111 9.10 7.75 3.30
CA ALA A 111 7.80 7.12 3.50
C ALA A 111 7.49 6.84 4.98
N ARG A 112 8.47 6.31 5.74
CA ARG A 112 8.34 6.11 7.20
C ARG A 112 8.07 7.41 7.93
N ARG A 113 8.87 8.45 7.69
CA ARG A 113 8.67 9.79 8.29
C ARG A 113 7.33 10.41 7.93
N LEU A 114 6.84 10.20 6.70
CA LEU A 114 5.53 10.68 6.25
C LEU A 114 4.40 10.00 7.04
N ILE A 115 4.49 8.68 7.24
CA ILE A 115 3.51 7.91 8.02
C ILE A 115 3.47 8.43 9.46
N GLU A 116 4.62 8.57 10.10
CA GLU A 116 4.73 9.06 11.48
C GLU A 116 4.13 10.47 11.62
N ARG A 117 4.49 11.39 10.72
CA ARG A 117 3.94 12.74 10.70
C ARG A 117 2.42 12.73 10.58
N ARG A 118 1.88 11.95 9.63
CA ARG A 118 0.42 11.85 9.43
C ARG A 118 -0.30 11.23 10.62
N ARG A 119 0.31 10.24 11.29
CA ARG A 119 -0.24 9.68 12.52
C ARG A 119 -0.29 10.72 13.64
N ALA A 120 0.75 11.54 13.79
CA ALA A 120 0.80 12.61 14.80
C ALA A 120 -0.22 13.73 14.54
N GLU A 121 -0.53 14.02 13.28
CA GLU A 121 -1.52 15.04 12.88
C GLU A 121 -2.98 14.56 13.02
N ARG A 122 -3.22 13.27 13.27
CA ARG A 122 -4.58 12.73 13.43
C ARG A 122 -5.16 13.16 14.78
N PRO A 123 -6.32 13.83 14.80
CA PRO A 123 -7.00 14.09 16.06
C PRO A 123 -7.39 12.75 16.70
N LEU A 124 -7.03 12.56 17.97
CA LEU A 124 -7.53 11.48 18.82
C LEU A 124 -9.07 11.56 18.78
N ARG A 125 -9.71 10.60 18.14
CA ARG A 125 -11.18 10.43 18.17
C ARG A 125 -11.52 9.24 19.04
#